data_AF-A0A955YCA8-F1
#
_entry.id   AF-A0A955YCA8-F1
#
_cell.length_a   1.000
_cell.length_b   1.000
_cell.length_c   1.000
_cell.angle_alpha   90.00
_cell.angle_beta   90.00
_cell.angle_gamma   90.00
#
_symmetry.space_group_name_H-M   'P 1'
#
loop_
_entity.id
_entity.type
_entity.pdbx_description
1 polymer ?
#
loop_
_entity_poly.entity_id
_entity_poly.type
_entity_poly.pdbx_seq_one_letter_code
_entity_poly.pdbx_strand_id
1 'polypeptide(L)'
;CALRSVASVTGLSVDHEAVVEAAARISWGFRAYVNSPEVTGVLDQSERSGSAELAYWRRVARHGVAGNLQALLDEHLHVLRDWLGFTTFDTEEQRVDAAGRFAERLHDALDVRTASFQVDVPQEDEAGGVSFAGPRMRSRFAAAFGNQRMEEGGEQRVEAVSNAFNSPFWPFVLTSTSVGQEGLDFHLWCHAVVHWNLPSNPVDLEQREGRVHRYKGHAVRRNIAGRYADEGPVVDGDLWEALFARAAGDLPTAATEMQPYWVFAEGDARILRFAPFPPYSREAALLPRLRRSLAAYRLAFGQPRQEELVEFLGRALDPEQLQVLVERLRIDLSPPRAEPLRCANGEESSDER
;
A
#
# COMPACT_ATOMS: atom_id res chain seq x y z
N CYS A 1 -15.11 -17.53 -2.81
CA CYS A 1 -13.99 -16.60 -2.62
C CYS A 1 -13.24 -16.87 -1.33
N ALA A 2 -13.73 -16.44 -0.16
CA ALA A 2 -13.01 -16.59 1.12
C ALA A 2 -12.54 -18.01 1.43
N LEU A 3 -13.38 -19.03 1.24
CA LEU A 3 -13.01 -20.45 1.46
C LEU A 3 -11.74 -20.85 0.71
N ARG A 4 -11.68 -20.49 -0.58
CA ARG A 4 -10.53 -20.81 -1.44
C ARG A 4 -9.29 -20.03 -1.03
N SER A 5 -9.43 -18.73 -0.78
CA SER A 5 -8.31 -17.86 -0.43
C SER A 5 -7.67 -18.24 0.91
N VAL A 6 -8.50 -18.60 1.91
CA VAL A 6 -8.00 -19.05 3.21
C VAL A 6 -7.28 -20.39 3.04
N ALA A 7 -7.90 -21.36 2.39
CA ALA A 7 -7.28 -22.67 2.13
C ALA A 7 -5.94 -22.55 1.37
N SER A 8 -5.90 -21.72 0.32
CA SER A 8 -4.70 -21.56 -0.50
C SER A 8 -3.53 -20.95 0.25
N VAL A 9 -3.78 -19.92 1.08
CA VAL A 9 -2.72 -19.23 1.82
C VAL A 9 -2.26 -20.07 3.02
N THR A 10 -3.19 -20.69 3.76
CA THR A 10 -2.82 -21.51 4.93
C THR A 10 -2.35 -22.91 4.54
N GLY A 11 -2.61 -23.38 3.33
CA GLY A 11 -2.32 -24.75 2.89
C GLY A 11 -3.18 -25.82 3.57
N LEU A 12 -4.24 -25.43 4.28
CA LEU A 12 -5.23 -26.36 4.84
C LEU A 12 -6.21 -26.78 3.75
N SER A 13 -6.80 -27.97 3.91
CA SER A 13 -7.86 -28.44 3.01
C SER A 13 -9.10 -27.54 3.07
N VAL A 14 -9.81 -27.41 1.96
CA VAL A 14 -11.02 -26.56 1.85
C VAL A 14 -12.18 -27.00 2.76
N ASP A 15 -12.19 -28.26 3.18
CA ASP A 15 -13.16 -28.85 4.11
C ASP A 15 -12.70 -28.85 5.56
N HIS A 16 -11.49 -28.36 5.85
CA HIS A 16 -10.96 -28.23 7.20
C HIS A 16 -11.83 -27.26 8.02
N GLU A 17 -12.17 -27.63 9.26
CA GLU A 17 -13.08 -26.88 10.14
C GLU A 17 -12.68 -25.40 10.27
N ALA A 18 -11.41 -25.14 10.62
CA ALA A 18 -10.89 -23.77 10.74
C ALA A 18 -11.01 -22.93 9.45
N VAL A 19 -10.88 -23.55 8.26
CA VAL A 19 -11.00 -22.85 6.98
C VAL A 19 -12.47 -22.49 6.71
N VAL A 20 -13.39 -23.41 6.99
CA VAL A 20 -14.84 -23.19 6.86
C VAL A 20 -15.31 -22.11 7.83
N GLU A 21 -14.86 -22.15 9.08
CA GLU A 21 -15.19 -21.14 10.09
C GLU A 21 -14.65 -19.75 9.71
N ALA A 22 -13.38 -19.67 9.33
CA ALA A 22 -12.75 -18.44 8.86
C ALA A 22 -13.52 -17.84 7.66
N ALA A 23 -13.84 -18.67 6.67
CA ALA A 23 -14.59 -18.26 5.49
C ALA A 23 -16.01 -17.78 5.83
N ALA A 24 -16.68 -18.41 6.80
CA ALA A 24 -17.99 -17.99 7.28
C ALA A 24 -17.93 -16.62 7.96
N ARG A 25 -16.95 -16.39 8.85
CA ARG A 25 -16.74 -15.10 9.53
C ARG A 25 -16.45 -13.96 8.55
N ILE A 26 -15.59 -14.20 7.57
CA ILE A 26 -15.31 -13.25 6.47
C ILE A 26 -16.60 -12.95 5.70
N SER A 27 -17.34 -13.99 5.30
CA SER A 27 -18.59 -13.84 4.54
C SER A 27 -19.65 -13.05 5.31
N TRP A 28 -19.69 -13.20 6.64
CA TRP A 28 -20.57 -12.41 7.49
C TRP A 28 -20.21 -10.92 7.50
N GLY A 29 -18.91 -10.61 7.57
CA GLY A 29 -18.42 -9.23 7.42
C GLY A 29 -18.80 -8.62 6.06
N PHE A 30 -18.61 -9.37 4.98
CA PHE A 30 -19.04 -8.94 3.64
C PHE A 30 -20.54 -8.71 3.54
N ARG A 31 -21.35 -9.56 4.16
CA ARG A 31 -22.81 -9.38 4.18
C ARG A 31 -23.18 -8.05 4.83
N ALA A 32 -22.56 -7.68 5.95
CA ALA A 32 -22.81 -6.38 6.56
C ALA A 32 -22.34 -5.23 5.66
N TYR A 33 -21.13 -5.35 5.10
CA TYR A 33 -20.53 -4.36 4.21
C TYR A 33 -21.37 -4.08 2.95
N VAL A 34 -21.77 -5.13 2.23
CA VAL A 34 -22.56 -4.99 1.00
C VAL A 34 -23.98 -4.50 1.25
N ASN A 35 -24.53 -4.71 2.45
CA ASN A 35 -25.84 -4.18 2.81
C ASN A 35 -25.78 -2.74 3.36
N SER A 36 -24.60 -2.11 3.35
CA SER A 36 -24.52 -0.69 3.67
C SER A 36 -25.27 0.16 2.61
N PRO A 37 -25.90 1.28 3.01
CA PRO A 37 -26.62 2.14 2.08
C PRO A 37 -25.77 2.63 0.92
N GLU A 38 -24.49 2.92 1.19
CA GLU A 38 -23.55 3.42 0.19
C GLU A 38 -23.20 2.36 -0.85
N VAL A 39 -22.90 1.12 -0.42
CA VAL A 39 -22.61 0.02 -1.35
C VAL A 39 -23.85 -0.40 -2.13
N THR A 40 -25.00 -0.44 -1.48
CA THR A 40 -26.29 -0.71 -2.15
C THR A 40 -26.55 0.30 -3.26
N GLY A 41 -26.33 1.60 -2.97
CA GLY A 41 -26.47 2.67 -3.96
C GLY A 41 -25.53 2.53 -5.16
N VAL A 42 -24.28 2.10 -4.95
CA VAL A 42 -23.32 1.83 -6.04
C VAL A 42 -23.80 0.66 -6.91
N LEU A 43 -24.23 -0.44 -6.30
CA LEU A 43 -24.68 -1.63 -7.01
C LEU A 43 -25.99 -1.37 -7.78
N ASP A 44 -26.92 -0.60 -7.20
CA ASP A 44 -28.17 -0.20 -7.85
C ASP A 44 -27.96 0.66 -9.09
N GLN A 45 -26.97 1.58 -9.08
CA GLN A 45 -26.68 2.42 -10.24
C GLN A 45 -26.03 1.66 -11.39
N SER A 46 -25.15 0.70 -11.08
CA SER A 46 -24.40 -0.06 -12.10
C SER A 46 -25.27 -0.92 -13.02
N GLU A 47 -26.44 -1.36 -12.54
CA GLU A 47 -27.32 -2.32 -13.24
C GLU A 47 -28.59 -1.68 -13.83
N ARG A 48 -28.76 -0.36 -13.76
CA ARG A 48 -29.89 0.37 -14.38
C ARG A 48 -29.91 0.30 -15.91
N SER A 49 -28.81 -0.14 -16.54
CA SER A 49 -28.73 -0.35 -17.99
C SER A 49 -29.13 -1.78 -18.37
N GLY A 50 -30.44 -2.03 -18.46
CA GLY A 50 -30.98 -2.95 -19.47
C GLY A 50 -31.15 -4.44 -19.12
N SER A 51 -31.12 -4.88 -17.85
CA SER A 51 -31.46 -6.26 -17.50
C SER A 51 -32.69 -6.35 -16.58
N ALA A 52 -33.47 -7.44 -16.72
CA ALA A 52 -34.63 -7.71 -15.86
C ALA A 52 -34.25 -7.62 -14.38
N GLU A 53 -35.15 -7.10 -13.53
CA GLU A 53 -34.88 -6.79 -12.12
C GLU A 53 -34.32 -8.00 -11.35
N LEU A 54 -32.99 -8.06 -11.21
CA LEU A 54 -32.32 -9.14 -10.50
C LEU A 54 -32.48 -8.95 -9.00
N ALA A 55 -32.74 -10.05 -8.30
CA ALA A 55 -32.62 -10.09 -6.84
C ALA A 55 -31.24 -9.54 -6.40
N TYR A 56 -31.23 -8.73 -5.34
CA TYR A 56 -30.04 -8.00 -4.90
C TYR A 56 -28.80 -8.87 -4.72
N TRP A 57 -28.94 -10.05 -4.11
CA TRP A 57 -27.83 -10.99 -3.90
C TRP A 57 -27.17 -11.45 -5.21
N ARG A 58 -27.90 -11.53 -6.33
CA ARG A 58 -27.33 -11.87 -7.64
C ARG A 58 -26.50 -10.71 -8.19
N ARG A 59 -26.92 -9.47 -7.94
CA ARG A 59 -26.16 -8.27 -8.32
C ARG A 59 -24.85 -8.20 -7.55
N VAL A 60 -24.89 -8.45 -6.24
CA VAL A 60 -23.67 -8.59 -5.41
C VAL A 60 -22.74 -9.67 -5.97
N ALA A 61 -23.27 -10.86 -6.29
CA ALA A 61 -22.46 -11.95 -6.84
C ALA A 61 -21.84 -11.60 -8.20
N ARG A 62 -22.61 -11.01 -9.13
CA ARG A 62 -22.11 -10.54 -10.43
C ARG A 62 -21.05 -9.47 -10.29
N HIS A 63 -21.27 -8.49 -9.42
CA HIS A 63 -20.28 -7.46 -9.14
C HIS A 63 -19.00 -8.05 -8.56
N GLY A 64 -19.11 -9.02 -7.65
CA GLY A 64 -17.95 -9.74 -7.12
C GLY A 64 -17.14 -10.49 -8.19
N VAL A 65 -17.81 -11.09 -9.18
CA VAL A 65 -17.13 -11.74 -10.32
C VAL A 65 -16.50 -10.70 -11.24
N ALA A 66 -17.26 -9.70 -11.69
CA ALA A 66 -16.76 -8.66 -12.60
C ALA A 66 -15.63 -7.81 -11.98
N GLY A 67 -15.67 -7.59 -10.67
CA GLY A 67 -14.65 -6.89 -9.90
C GLY A 67 -13.52 -7.77 -9.37
N ASN A 68 -13.44 -9.04 -9.78
CA ASN A 68 -12.39 -9.97 -9.39
C ASN A 68 -12.20 -10.11 -7.86
N LEU A 69 -13.30 -10.15 -7.09
CA LEU A 69 -13.29 -10.28 -5.63
C LEU A 69 -12.42 -11.44 -5.15
N GLN A 70 -12.38 -12.52 -5.92
CA GLN A 70 -11.55 -13.67 -5.65
C GLN A 70 -10.05 -13.32 -5.68
N ALA A 71 -9.57 -12.64 -6.74
CA ALA A 71 -8.16 -12.24 -6.85
C ALA A 71 -7.78 -11.23 -5.76
N LEU A 72 -8.70 -10.32 -5.42
CA LEU A 72 -8.54 -9.37 -4.33
C LEU A 72 -8.36 -10.07 -2.98
N LEU A 73 -9.14 -11.11 -2.69
CA LEU A 73 -8.99 -11.88 -1.45
C LEU A 73 -7.71 -12.74 -1.45
N ASP A 74 -7.35 -13.33 -2.60
CA ASP A 74 -6.10 -14.09 -2.74
C ASP A 74 -4.88 -13.18 -2.48
N GLU A 75 -4.86 -11.95 -3.02
CA GLU A 75 -3.82 -10.95 -2.74
C GLU A 75 -3.82 -10.50 -1.27
N HIS A 76 -4.99 -10.16 -0.76
CA HIS A 76 -5.06 -9.56 0.57
C HIS A 76 -4.67 -10.57 1.67
N LEU A 77 -5.10 -11.82 1.56
CA LEU A 77 -4.71 -12.85 2.53
C LEU A 77 -3.22 -13.19 2.44
N HIS A 78 -2.63 -13.20 1.24
CA HIS A 78 -1.18 -13.36 1.07
C HIS A 78 -0.40 -12.27 1.82
N VAL A 79 -0.76 -10.99 1.64
CA VAL A 79 -0.04 -9.92 2.34
C VAL A 79 -0.35 -9.86 3.84
N LEU A 80 -1.56 -10.28 4.25
CA LEU A 80 -1.92 -10.38 5.67
C LEU A 80 -1.12 -11.47 6.39
N ARG A 81 -0.78 -12.56 5.70
CA ARG A 81 0.10 -13.61 6.22
C ARG A 81 1.40 -13.03 6.75
N ASP A 82 2.11 -12.28 5.90
CA ASP A 82 3.39 -11.68 6.25
C ASP A 82 3.20 -10.54 7.27
N TRP A 83 2.14 -9.74 7.13
CA TRP A 83 1.82 -8.64 8.05
C TRP A 83 1.55 -9.11 9.48
N LEU A 84 0.91 -10.27 9.65
CA LEU A 84 0.61 -10.88 10.94
C LEU A 84 1.77 -11.73 11.49
N GLY A 85 2.88 -11.82 10.76
CA GLY A 85 4.10 -12.51 11.19
C GLY A 85 4.13 -14.01 10.88
N PHE A 86 3.19 -14.53 10.07
CA PHE A 86 3.18 -15.94 9.66
C PHE A 86 4.16 -16.19 8.50
N THR A 87 5.45 -16.04 8.76
CA THR A 87 6.49 -16.20 7.73
C THR A 87 6.68 -17.65 7.27
N THR A 88 6.38 -18.62 8.14
CA THR A 88 6.39 -20.06 7.84
C THR A 88 5.15 -20.74 8.42
N PHE A 89 4.79 -21.89 7.85
CA PHE A 89 3.72 -22.76 8.35
C PHE A 89 4.30 -24.15 8.63
N ASP A 90 5.08 -24.24 9.70
CA ASP A 90 5.77 -25.45 10.10
C ASP A 90 4.83 -26.47 10.76
N THR A 91 3.75 -25.98 11.40
CA THR A 91 2.75 -26.82 12.07
C THR A 91 1.32 -26.53 11.59
N GLU A 92 0.45 -27.52 11.74
CA GLU A 92 -0.99 -27.35 11.48
C GLU A 92 -1.62 -26.34 12.43
N GLU A 93 -1.18 -26.30 13.69
CA GLU A 93 -1.64 -25.32 14.69
C GLU A 93 -1.40 -23.87 14.24
N GLN A 94 -0.23 -23.57 13.64
CA GLN A 94 0.06 -22.26 13.06
C GLN A 94 -0.88 -21.92 11.90
N ARG A 95 -1.21 -22.91 11.06
CA ARG A 95 -2.13 -22.72 9.92
C ARG A 95 -3.57 -22.45 10.39
N VAL A 96 -3.99 -23.13 11.46
CA VAL A 96 -5.30 -22.93 12.09
C VAL A 96 -5.38 -21.55 12.75
N ASP A 97 -4.36 -21.15 13.51
CA ASP A 97 -4.28 -19.81 14.10
C ASP A 97 -4.32 -18.73 13.01
N ALA A 98 -3.52 -18.89 11.95
CA ALA A 98 -3.54 -17.97 10.81
C ALA A 98 -4.90 -17.84 10.15
N ALA A 99 -5.63 -18.95 9.92
CA ALA A 99 -6.99 -18.91 9.38
C ALA A 99 -7.92 -18.05 10.25
N GLY A 100 -7.87 -18.23 11.57
CA GLY A 100 -8.66 -17.44 12.53
C GLY A 100 -8.29 -15.95 12.52
N ARG A 101 -6.98 -15.64 12.54
CA ARG A 101 -6.45 -14.27 12.52
C ARG A 101 -6.74 -13.53 11.23
N PHE A 102 -6.68 -14.22 10.09
CA PHE A 102 -7.09 -13.67 8.79
C PHE A 102 -8.56 -13.27 8.80
N ALA A 103 -9.42 -14.16 9.30
CA ALA A 103 -10.84 -13.89 9.36
C ALA A 103 -11.19 -12.74 10.31
N GLU A 104 -10.53 -12.68 11.47
CA GLU A 104 -10.65 -11.56 12.42
C GLU A 104 -10.26 -10.24 11.76
N ARG A 105 -9.03 -10.13 11.23
CA ARG A 105 -8.52 -8.88 10.64
C ARG A 105 -9.37 -8.39 9.47
N LEU A 106 -9.83 -9.30 8.62
CA LEU A 106 -10.65 -8.97 7.46
C LEU A 106 -12.06 -8.56 7.87
N HIS A 107 -12.66 -9.26 8.84
CA HIS A 107 -13.95 -8.90 9.40
C HIS A 107 -13.91 -7.50 10.04
N ASP A 108 -12.90 -7.22 10.85
CA ASP A 108 -12.74 -5.94 11.53
C ASP A 108 -12.54 -4.79 10.54
N ALA A 109 -11.77 -5.01 9.46
CA ALA A 109 -11.62 -4.04 8.38
C ALA A 109 -12.95 -3.73 7.68
N LEU A 110 -13.82 -4.72 7.50
CA LEU A 110 -15.14 -4.56 6.88
C LEU A 110 -16.17 -3.89 7.83
N ASP A 111 -16.00 -4.04 9.15
CA ASP A 111 -16.92 -3.49 10.17
C ASP A 111 -16.60 -2.04 10.58
N VAL A 112 -15.50 -1.45 10.09
CA VAL A 112 -15.11 -0.09 10.48
C VAL A 112 -16.23 0.91 10.22
N ARG A 113 -16.69 1.52 11.33
CA ARG A 113 -17.78 2.49 11.31
C ARG A 113 -17.36 3.77 10.59
N THR A 114 -18.33 4.35 9.90
CA THR A 114 -18.21 5.63 9.19
C THR A 114 -17.59 6.70 10.09
N ALA A 115 -16.57 7.40 9.58
CA ALA A 115 -16.02 8.55 10.27
C ALA A 115 -17.05 9.68 10.28
N SER A 116 -17.15 10.39 11.40
CA SER A 116 -17.96 11.60 11.50
C SER A 116 -17.06 12.75 11.89
N PHE A 117 -17.04 13.79 11.06
CA PHE A 117 -16.28 15.01 11.30
C PHE A 117 -17.23 16.19 11.38
N GLN A 118 -16.90 17.16 12.23
CA GLN A 118 -17.57 18.44 12.25
C GLN A 118 -17.02 19.27 11.09
N VAL A 119 -17.93 19.90 10.34
CA VAL A 119 -17.54 20.88 9.33
C VAL A 119 -17.50 22.24 10.00
N ASP A 120 -16.35 22.90 9.93
CA ASP A 120 -16.19 24.25 10.45
C ASP A 120 -16.75 25.23 9.41
N VAL A 121 -17.95 25.78 9.67
CA VAL A 121 -18.51 26.88 8.89
C VAL A 121 -18.29 28.17 9.68
N PRO A 122 -17.59 29.17 9.12
CA PRO A 122 -17.39 30.44 9.81
C PRO A 122 -18.73 31.16 10.01
N GLN A 123 -18.96 31.67 11.22
CA GLN A 123 -20.13 32.44 11.62
C GLN A 123 -19.67 33.67 12.41
N GLU A 124 -20.35 34.79 12.23
CA GLU A 124 -20.09 35.99 13.02
C GLU A 124 -20.69 35.80 14.42
N ASP A 125 -19.89 36.05 15.46
CA ASP A 125 -20.37 36.00 16.84
C ASP A 125 -21.05 37.33 17.25
N GLU A 126 -21.77 37.32 18.37
CA GLU A 126 -22.50 38.50 18.88
C GLU A 126 -21.57 39.68 19.24
N ALA A 127 -20.26 39.44 19.38
CA ALA A 127 -19.23 40.43 19.69
C ALA A 127 -18.46 40.91 18.44
N GLY A 128 -18.84 40.47 17.23
CA GLY A 128 -18.17 40.81 15.96
C GLY A 128 -16.89 40.03 15.66
N GLY A 129 -16.65 38.93 16.37
CA GLY A 129 -15.61 37.93 16.09
C GLY A 129 -16.09 36.83 15.13
N VAL A 130 -15.18 35.90 14.79
CA VAL A 130 -15.48 34.74 13.94
C VAL A 130 -15.47 33.48 14.80
N SER A 131 -16.63 32.83 14.89
CA SER A 131 -16.79 31.51 15.46
C SER A 131 -16.89 30.46 14.34
N PHE A 132 -16.60 29.19 14.67
CA PHE A 132 -16.78 28.08 13.75
C PHE A 132 -17.82 27.12 14.32
N ALA A 133 -18.90 26.92 13.58
CA ALA A 133 -19.94 25.96 13.91
C ALA A 133 -20.41 25.30 12.61
N GLY A 134 -20.90 24.07 12.69
CA GLY A 134 -21.46 23.45 11.49
C GLY A 134 -21.92 22.02 11.69
N PRO A 135 -22.59 21.46 10.69
CA PRO A 135 -23.15 20.12 10.79
C PRO A 135 -22.03 19.07 10.85
N ARG A 136 -22.35 17.94 11.49
CA ARG A 136 -21.50 16.76 11.41
C ARG A 136 -21.76 16.04 10.09
N MET A 137 -20.70 15.80 9.33
CA MET A 137 -20.75 15.02 8.11
C MET A 137 -20.17 13.62 8.36
N ARG A 138 -20.78 12.64 7.70
CA ARG A 138 -20.32 11.25 7.70
C ARG A 138 -19.46 11.00 6.46
N SER A 139 -18.30 10.37 6.61
CA SER A 139 -17.43 9.92 5.53
C SER A 139 -16.98 8.50 5.76
N ARG A 140 -17.23 7.63 4.77
CA ARG A 140 -16.60 6.30 4.69
C ARG A 140 -15.33 6.33 3.85
N PHE A 141 -15.28 7.20 2.84
CA PHE A 141 -14.19 7.26 1.88
C PHE A 141 -12.88 7.80 2.47
N ALA A 142 -12.99 8.80 3.35
CA ALA A 142 -11.85 9.45 3.99
C ALA A 142 -11.95 9.40 5.52
N ALA A 143 -10.83 9.16 6.20
CA ALA A 143 -10.70 9.18 7.65
C ALA A 143 -9.53 10.07 8.09
N ALA A 144 -9.68 10.73 9.24
CA ALA A 144 -8.65 11.57 9.84
C ALA A 144 -8.00 10.89 11.04
N PHE A 145 -6.67 10.94 11.06
CA PHE A 145 -5.76 10.30 11.99
C PHE A 145 -5.00 11.41 12.76
N GLY A 146 -5.47 11.79 13.97
CA GLY A 146 -4.80 12.87 14.71
C GLY A 146 -5.47 13.34 16.00
N ASN A 147 -6.77 13.62 15.99
CA ASN A 147 -7.42 14.30 17.14
C ASN A 147 -8.10 13.35 18.13
N GLN A 148 -8.04 12.04 17.92
CA GLN A 148 -8.87 11.07 18.65
C GLN A 148 -8.20 10.50 19.90
N ARG A 149 -6.88 10.69 20.11
CA ARG A 149 -6.19 10.19 21.32
C ARG A 149 -6.65 10.82 22.64
N MET A 150 -7.40 11.92 22.59
CA MET A 150 -7.87 12.61 23.81
C MET A 150 -9.26 12.15 24.27
N GLU A 151 -9.90 11.22 23.54
CA GLU A 151 -11.20 10.65 23.90
C GLU A 151 -11.05 9.17 24.32
N GLU A 152 -11.87 8.73 25.28
CA GLU A 152 -11.98 7.31 25.67
C GLU A 152 -12.31 6.45 24.43
N GLY A 153 -11.50 5.41 24.15
CA GLY A 153 -11.64 4.57 22.96
C GLY A 153 -10.97 5.12 21.68
N GLY A 154 -10.28 6.26 21.78
CA GLY A 154 -9.52 6.86 20.69
C GLY A 154 -8.45 5.96 20.08
N GLU A 155 -7.72 5.21 20.90
CA GLU A 155 -6.66 4.30 20.46
C GLU A 155 -7.22 3.11 19.66
N GLN A 156 -8.31 2.50 20.14
CA GLN A 156 -8.99 1.41 19.44
C GLN A 156 -9.50 1.87 18.07
N ARG A 157 -10.02 3.10 17.99
CA ARG A 157 -10.46 3.70 16.74
C ARG A 157 -9.30 3.95 15.77
N VAL A 158 -8.16 4.39 16.28
CA VAL A 158 -6.92 4.59 15.52
C VAL A 158 -6.43 3.26 14.93
N GLU A 159 -6.41 2.19 15.72
CA GLU A 159 -6.06 0.85 15.23
C GLU A 159 -7.06 0.36 14.18
N ALA A 160 -8.37 0.47 14.43
CA ALA A 160 -9.41 0.04 13.50
C ALA A 160 -9.30 0.76 12.15
N VAL A 161 -9.11 2.09 12.15
CA VAL A 161 -8.92 2.88 10.93
C VAL A 161 -7.63 2.49 10.20
N SER A 162 -6.54 2.23 10.92
CA SER A 162 -5.28 1.76 10.32
C SER A 162 -5.46 0.39 9.67
N ASN A 163 -6.15 -0.53 10.34
CA ASN A 163 -6.45 -1.87 9.83
C ASN A 163 -7.29 -1.79 8.54
N ALA A 164 -8.35 -0.99 8.54
CA ALA A 164 -9.20 -0.81 7.37
C ALA A 164 -8.48 -0.11 6.21
N PHE A 165 -7.65 0.91 6.47
CA PHE A 165 -6.87 1.57 5.42
C PHE A 165 -5.80 0.66 4.80
N ASN A 166 -5.28 -0.30 5.57
CA ASN A 166 -4.41 -1.38 5.09
C ASN A 166 -5.18 -2.57 4.50
N SER A 167 -6.47 -2.42 4.26
CA SER A 167 -7.31 -3.38 3.55
C SER A 167 -7.72 -2.81 2.17
N PRO A 168 -8.25 -3.62 1.25
CA PRO A 168 -8.78 -3.12 -0.02
C PRO A 168 -10.15 -2.43 0.12
N PHE A 169 -10.64 -2.23 1.34
CA PHE A 169 -11.92 -1.60 1.64
C PHE A 169 -11.74 -0.18 2.18
N TRP A 170 -12.86 0.48 2.43
CA TRP A 170 -12.86 1.85 2.95
C TRP A 170 -12.22 1.96 4.34
N PRO A 171 -11.51 3.05 4.64
CA PRO A 171 -11.35 4.27 3.84
C PRO A 171 -10.26 4.16 2.76
N PHE A 172 -10.38 4.96 1.70
CA PHE A 172 -9.38 5.06 0.62
C PHE A 172 -8.48 6.29 0.73
N VAL A 173 -8.83 7.24 1.59
CA VAL A 173 -7.99 8.40 1.92
C VAL A 173 -7.80 8.47 3.43
N LEU A 174 -6.55 8.47 3.86
CA LEU A 174 -6.18 8.69 5.26
C LEU A 174 -5.46 10.02 5.38
N THR A 175 -6.02 10.95 6.15
CA THR A 175 -5.33 12.20 6.50
C THR A 175 -4.66 12.02 7.84
N SER A 176 -3.38 12.37 7.96
CA SER A 176 -2.63 12.25 9.21
C SER A 176 -1.87 13.55 9.49
N THR A 177 -1.78 13.91 10.77
CA THR A 177 -0.94 15.02 11.24
C THR A 177 0.38 14.49 11.79
N SER A 178 1.29 15.38 12.20
CA SER A 178 2.56 15.02 12.85
C SER A 178 2.42 14.20 14.14
N VAL A 179 1.20 14.12 14.71
CA VAL A 179 0.86 13.29 15.88
C VAL A 179 0.61 11.81 15.50
N GLY A 180 0.55 11.51 14.20
CA GLY A 180 0.58 10.16 13.65
C GLY A 180 1.89 9.47 14.02
N GLN A 181 1.83 8.67 15.08
CA GLN A 181 2.93 7.94 15.73
C GLN A 181 3.96 7.39 14.73
N GLU A 182 5.24 7.54 15.06
CA GLU A 182 6.31 6.72 14.51
C GLU A 182 5.88 5.24 14.54
N GLY A 183 6.24 4.48 13.51
CA GLY A 183 5.95 3.03 13.46
C GLY A 183 4.59 2.62 12.91
N LEU A 184 3.87 3.48 12.18
CA LEU A 184 2.69 3.05 11.41
C LEU A 184 3.04 2.88 9.93
N ASP A 185 2.62 1.74 9.39
CA ASP A 185 2.80 1.35 8.01
C ASP A 185 1.47 1.31 7.27
N PHE A 186 1.48 1.77 6.02
CA PHE A 186 0.29 1.92 5.18
C PHE A 186 0.45 1.27 3.80
N HIS A 187 1.51 0.49 3.61
CA HIS A 187 1.97 0.01 2.31
C HIS A 187 1.12 -1.11 1.68
N LEU A 188 0.21 -1.74 2.45
CA LEU A 188 -0.55 -2.89 1.95
C LEU A 188 -1.42 -2.47 0.76
N TRP A 189 -2.21 -1.40 0.87
CA TRP A 189 -3.04 -0.91 -0.24
C TRP A 189 -2.78 0.54 -0.63
N CYS A 190 -1.79 1.22 -0.03
CA CYS A 190 -1.37 2.56 -0.40
C CYS A 190 -0.04 2.59 -1.17
N HIS A 191 0.01 3.38 -2.23
CA HIS A 191 1.25 3.74 -2.93
C HIS A 191 1.29 5.24 -3.29
N ALA A 192 0.42 6.06 -2.72
CA ALA A 192 0.32 7.49 -3.01
C ALA A 192 0.34 8.29 -1.71
N VAL A 193 1.25 9.25 -1.63
CA VAL A 193 1.38 10.15 -0.47
C VAL A 193 1.16 11.58 -0.94
N VAL A 194 0.28 12.30 -0.25
CA VAL A 194 0.05 13.73 -0.47
C VAL A 194 0.64 14.49 0.70
N HIS A 195 1.70 15.24 0.45
CA HIS A 195 2.29 16.14 1.43
C HIS A 195 1.55 17.47 1.43
N TRP A 196 0.54 17.60 2.29
CA TRP A 196 -0.19 18.85 2.45
C TRP A 196 0.74 20.01 2.88
N ASN A 197 1.64 19.72 3.83
CA ASN A 197 2.72 20.61 4.24
C ASN A 197 4.06 19.87 4.12
N LEU A 198 5.07 20.53 3.55
CA LEU A 198 6.43 19.99 3.50
C LEU A 198 7.13 20.16 4.85
N PRO A 199 7.79 19.10 5.38
CA PRO A 199 8.64 19.27 6.55
C PRO A 199 9.88 20.10 6.21
N SER A 200 10.48 20.73 7.21
CA SER A 200 11.75 21.44 7.06
C SER A 200 12.95 20.49 7.00
N ASN A 201 12.84 19.31 7.59
CA ASN A 201 13.90 18.30 7.63
C ASN A 201 13.70 17.23 6.54
N PRO A 202 14.73 16.91 5.71
CA PRO A 202 14.65 15.80 4.76
C PRO A 202 14.39 14.44 5.41
N VAL A 203 14.82 14.21 6.66
CA VAL A 203 14.59 12.95 7.38
C VAL A 203 13.10 12.73 7.61
N ASP A 204 12.38 13.76 8.04
CA ASP A 204 10.93 13.69 8.25
C ASP A 204 10.19 13.40 6.94
N LEU A 205 10.69 13.91 5.82
CA LEU A 205 10.11 13.60 4.50
C LEU A 205 10.31 12.13 4.16
N GLU A 206 11.53 11.61 4.30
CA GLU A 206 11.86 10.21 4.02
C GLU A 206 11.07 9.26 4.94
N GLN A 207 10.93 9.58 6.23
CA GLN A 207 10.13 8.79 7.18
C GLN A 207 8.64 8.78 6.83
N ARG A 208 8.08 9.91 6.36
CA ARG A 208 6.69 9.97 5.89
C ARG A 208 6.47 9.09 4.66
N GLU A 209 7.39 9.14 3.71
CA GLU A 209 7.33 8.31 2.50
C GLU A 209 7.61 6.83 2.79
N GLY A 210 8.45 6.54 3.79
CA GLY A 210 8.78 5.19 4.26
C GLY A 210 7.56 4.40 4.73
N ARG A 211 6.46 5.07 5.13
CA ARG A 211 5.22 4.40 5.53
C ARG A 211 4.53 3.65 4.40
N VAL A 212 4.77 4.04 3.14
CA VAL A 212 4.23 3.37 1.94
C VAL A 212 5.28 2.60 1.16
N HIS A 213 6.56 2.92 1.33
CA HIS A 213 7.67 2.23 0.67
C HIS A 213 8.23 1.13 1.57
N ARG A 214 7.57 -0.03 1.56
CA ARG A 214 7.91 -1.20 2.38
C ARG A 214 7.90 -2.49 1.57
N TYR A 215 8.41 -3.56 2.19
CA TYR A 215 8.36 -4.93 1.71
C TYR A 215 6.99 -5.30 1.15
N LYS A 216 6.97 -5.88 -0.05
CA LYS A 216 5.77 -6.27 -0.82
C LYS A 216 4.71 -5.16 -0.90
N GLY A 217 5.11 -3.88 -0.93
CA GLY A 217 4.19 -2.75 -1.02
C GLY A 217 3.31 -2.76 -2.28
N HIS A 218 2.20 -2.00 -2.25
CA HIS A 218 1.16 -2.06 -3.29
C HIS A 218 1.68 -1.82 -4.71
N ALA A 219 2.61 -0.88 -4.91
CA ALA A 219 3.20 -0.63 -6.23
C ALA A 219 4.01 -1.82 -6.77
N VAL A 220 4.75 -2.53 -5.91
CA VAL A 220 5.52 -3.73 -6.28
C VAL A 220 4.58 -4.83 -6.75
N ARG A 221 3.54 -5.13 -5.96
CA ARG A 221 2.58 -6.18 -6.29
C ARG A 221 1.83 -5.90 -7.57
N ARG A 222 1.44 -4.64 -7.82
CA ARG A 222 0.83 -4.23 -9.10
C ARG A 222 1.74 -4.47 -10.29
N ASN A 223 3.03 -4.17 -10.17
CA ASN A 223 3.98 -4.38 -11.25
C ASN A 223 4.24 -5.87 -11.51
N ILE A 224 4.38 -6.68 -10.46
CA ILE A 224 4.50 -8.15 -10.57
C ILE A 224 3.26 -8.72 -11.26
N ALA A 225 2.06 -8.38 -10.78
CA ALA A 225 0.82 -8.84 -11.38
C ALA A 225 0.70 -8.44 -12.86
N GLY A 226 1.10 -7.21 -13.21
CA GLY A 226 1.12 -6.75 -14.60
C GLY A 226 2.14 -7.49 -15.46
N ARG A 227 3.34 -7.76 -14.94
CA ARG A 227 4.43 -8.45 -15.64
C ARG A 227 4.12 -9.92 -15.94
N TYR A 228 3.37 -10.58 -15.05
CA TYR A 228 3.05 -12.01 -15.13
C TYR A 228 1.57 -12.28 -15.43
N ALA A 229 0.80 -11.28 -15.89
CA ALA A 229 -0.64 -11.42 -16.12
C ALA A 229 -1.00 -12.56 -17.09
N ASP A 230 -0.26 -12.66 -18.21
CA ASP A 230 -0.53 -13.62 -19.29
C ASP A 230 0.14 -14.99 -19.06
N GLU A 231 1.19 -15.02 -18.24
CA GLU A 231 2.00 -16.22 -17.97
C GLU A 231 1.89 -16.67 -16.51
N GLY A 232 0.84 -16.28 -15.78
CA GLY A 232 0.70 -16.58 -14.36
C GLY A 232 0.80 -18.09 -14.06
N PRO A 233 1.47 -18.49 -12.96
CA PRO A 233 1.61 -19.90 -12.63
C PRO A 233 0.26 -20.48 -12.22
N VAL A 234 -0.04 -21.69 -12.72
CA VAL A 234 -1.19 -22.47 -12.23
C VAL A 234 -0.71 -23.25 -11.02
N VAL A 235 -1.16 -22.86 -9.83
CA VAL A 235 -0.75 -23.48 -8.57
C VAL A 235 -1.94 -23.95 -7.74
N ASP A 236 -1.75 -25.08 -7.07
CA ASP A 236 -2.61 -25.56 -6.00
C ASP A 236 -2.03 -25.03 -4.68
N GLY A 237 -2.40 -23.81 -4.31
CA GLY A 237 -1.84 -23.09 -3.18
C GLY A 237 -1.81 -21.57 -3.37
N ASP A 238 -0.94 -20.90 -2.62
CA ASP A 238 -0.80 -19.45 -2.64
C ASP A 238 -0.21 -18.95 -3.98
N LEU A 239 -1.08 -18.36 -4.82
CA LEU A 239 -0.72 -17.79 -6.11
C LEU A 239 0.35 -16.70 -5.99
N TRP A 240 0.27 -15.86 -4.96
CA TRP A 240 1.20 -14.74 -4.81
C TRP A 240 2.58 -15.21 -4.36
N GLU A 241 2.66 -16.26 -3.54
CA GLU A 241 3.93 -16.93 -3.24
C GLU A 241 4.62 -17.39 -4.53
N ALA A 242 3.87 -18.04 -5.42
CA ALA A 242 4.40 -18.50 -6.70
C ALA A 242 4.81 -17.36 -7.64
N LEU A 243 4.04 -16.26 -7.67
CA LEU A 243 4.37 -15.06 -8.44
C LEU A 243 5.66 -14.39 -7.92
N PHE A 244 5.82 -14.26 -6.60
CA PHE A 244 7.04 -13.72 -6.01
C PHE A 244 8.25 -14.64 -6.23
N ALA A 245 8.08 -15.95 -6.09
CA ALA A 245 9.14 -16.92 -6.35
C ALA A 245 9.59 -16.89 -7.81
N ARG A 246 8.65 -16.80 -8.76
CA ARG A 246 8.96 -16.62 -10.18
C ARG A 246 9.65 -15.28 -10.44
N ALA A 247 9.11 -14.20 -9.89
CA ALA A 247 9.70 -12.88 -10.02
C ALA A 247 11.13 -12.84 -9.46
N ALA A 248 11.43 -13.59 -8.41
CA ALA A 248 12.79 -13.73 -7.89
C ALA A 248 13.68 -14.61 -8.78
N GLY A 249 13.15 -15.68 -9.37
CA GLY A 249 13.87 -16.58 -10.27
C GLY A 249 14.23 -15.97 -11.63
N ASP A 250 13.40 -15.05 -12.14
CA ASP A 250 13.63 -14.35 -13.41
C ASP A 250 14.67 -13.22 -13.28
N LEU A 251 15.09 -12.87 -12.05
CA LEU A 251 16.09 -11.84 -11.82
C LEU A 251 17.52 -12.32 -12.17
N PRO A 252 18.38 -11.43 -12.70
CA PRO A 252 19.79 -11.75 -12.90
C PRO A 252 20.47 -12.17 -11.58
N THR A 253 21.48 -13.04 -11.65
CA THR A 253 22.24 -13.50 -10.47
C THR A 253 22.88 -12.35 -9.67
N ALA A 254 23.14 -11.21 -10.31
CA ALA A 254 23.70 -10.02 -9.68
C ALA A 254 22.63 -9.12 -9.01
N ALA A 255 21.35 -9.50 -9.06
CA ALA A 255 20.28 -8.75 -8.41
C ALA A 255 20.39 -8.83 -6.89
N THR A 256 20.04 -7.74 -6.23
CA THR A 256 20.05 -7.65 -4.77
C THR A 256 18.80 -8.30 -4.18
N GLU A 257 18.85 -8.71 -2.92
CA GLU A 257 17.71 -9.26 -2.17
C GLU A 257 16.54 -8.26 -2.02
N MET A 258 16.75 -6.99 -2.39
CA MET A 258 15.69 -5.98 -2.45
C MET A 258 14.72 -6.25 -3.60
N GLN A 259 15.12 -6.98 -4.64
CA GLN A 259 14.24 -7.38 -5.72
C GLN A 259 13.79 -8.83 -5.53
N PRO A 260 12.52 -9.17 -5.83
CA PRO A 260 11.45 -8.28 -6.28
C PRO A 260 10.69 -7.58 -5.13
N TYR A 261 11.05 -7.86 -3.88
CA TYR A 261 10.16 -7.59 -2.74
C TYR A 261 10.03 -6.12 -2.33
N TRP A 262 11.11 -5.35 -2.37
CA TRP A 262 11.11 -3.92 -2.03
C TRP A 262 11.02 -3.04 -3.27
N VAL A 263 11.66 -3.47 -4.35
CA VAL A 263 11.68 -2.75 -5.64
C VAL A 263 11.44 -3.72 -6.78
N PHE A 264 10.47 -3.41 -7.62
CA PHE A 264 10.23 -4.11 -8.88
C PHE A 264 9.95 -3.09 -9.98
N ALA A 265 10.95 -2.86 -10.84
CA ALA A 265 10.96 -1.77 -11.81
C ALA A 265 10.22 -2.09 -13.12
N GLU A 266 9.94 -3.37 -13.37
CA GLU A 266 9.20 -3.84 -14.55
C GLU A 266 7.70 -3.60 -14.37
N GLY A 267 7.22 -2.48 -14.91
CA GLY A 267 5.81 -2.08 -14.88
C GLY A 267 5.65 -0.58 -14.74
N ASP A 268 4.41 -0.09 -14.67
CA ASP A 268 4.08 1.34 -14.63
C ASP A 268 3.75 1.87 -13.23
N ALA A 269 3.44 1.01 -12.27
CA ALA A 269 3.10 1.44 -10.92
C ALA A 269 4.34 2.00 -10.21
N ARG A 270 4.19 3.17 -9.60
CA ARG A 270 5.24 3.87 -8.85
C ARG A 270 4.64 4.38 -7.56
N ILE A 271 5.50 4.59 -6.56
CA ILE A 271 5.08 5.34 -5.37
C ILE A 271 4.93 6.81 -5.75
N LEU A 272 3.70 7.28 -5.75
CA LEU A 272 3.33 8.62 -6.15
C LEU A 272 3.50 9.59 -4.96
N ARG A 273 4.18 10.70 -5.22
CA ARG A 273 4.43 11.75 -4.24
C ARG A 273 3.83 13.04 -4.75
N PHE A 274 2.73 13.46 -4.15
CA PHE A 274 2.06 14.69 -4.48
C PHE A 274 2.40 15.75 -3.44
N ALA A 275 2.67 16.95 -3.90
CA ALA A 275 2.78 18.12 -3.06
C ALA A 275 2.11 19.27 -3.82
N PRO A 276 0.97 19.80 -3.35
CA PRO A 276 0.30 20.91 -4.01
C PRO A 276 1.10 22.20 -3.81
N PHE A 277 1.45 22.86 -4.91
CA PHE A 277 2.22 24.11 -4.91
C PHE A 277 1.42 25.23 -5.56
N PRO A 278 0.64 26.01 -4.80
CA PRO A 278 0.15 27.26 -5.32
C PRO A 278 1.34 28.19 -5.67
N PRO A 279 1.28 28.95 -6.77
CA PRO A 279 2.32 29.93 -7.09
C PRO A 279 2.57 30.88 -5.91
N TYR A 280 3.83 31.22 -5.66
CA TYR A 280 4.28 32.09 -4.56
C TYR A 280 4.01 31.53 -3.14
N SER A 281 3.75 30.23 -3.00
CA SER A 281 3.65 29.62 -1.67
C SER A 281 5.00 29.42 -1.01
N ARG A 282 4.99 29.25 0.32
CA ARG A 282 6.18 28.88 1.09
C ARG A 282 6.74 27.54 0.61
N GLU A 283 5.88 26.59 0.28
CA GLU A 283 6.21 25.24 -0.17
C GLU A 283 6.96 25.29 -1.51
N ALA A 284 6.57 26.18 -2.42
CA ALA A 284 7.26 26.38 -3.70
C ALA A 284 8.72 26.83 -3.52
N ALA A 285 9.00 27.66 -2.51
CA ALA A 285 10.37 28.07 -2.16
C ALA A 285 11.16 26.99 -1.39
N LEU A 286 10.48 26.14 -0.60
CA LEU A 286 11.11 25.10 0.21
C LEU A 286 11.50 23.85 -0.58
N LEU A 287 10.69 23.44 -1.56
CA LEU A 287 10.87 22.16 -2.26
C LEU A 287 12.27 21.98 -2.88
N PRO A 288 12.85 22.96 -3.61
CA PRO A 288 14.18 22.79 -4.19
C PRO A 288 15.29 22.60 -3.15
N ARG A 289 15.15 23.24 -1.97
CA ARG A 289 16.08 23.06 -0.85
C ARG A 289 15.92 21.67 -0.25
N LEU A 290 14.67 21.25 0.00
CA LEU A 290 14.37 19.95 0.59
C LEU A 290 14.84 18.79 -0.29
N ARG A 291 14.67 18.89 -1.61
CA ARG A 291 15.19 17.89 -2.57
C ARG A 291 16.71 17.75 -2.51
N ARG A 292 17.44 18.87 -2.40
CA ARG A 292 18.91 18.85 -2.25
C ARG A 292 19.33 18.23 -0.93
N SER A 293 18.70 18.62 0.17
CA SER A 293 18.99 18.05 1.48
C SER A 293 18.67 16.55 1.53
N LEU A 294 17.62 16.09 0.85
CA LEU A 294 17.28 14.68 0.74
C LEU A 294 18.33 13.88 -0.05
N ALA A 295 18.82 14.45 -1.15
CA ALA A 295 19.92 13.87 -1.93
C ALA A 295 21.20 13.71 -1.10
N ALA A 296 21.60 14.75 -0.37
CA ALA A 296 22.74 14.70 0.55
C ALA A 296 22.50 13.70 1.69
N TYR A 297 21.29 13.64 2.25
CA TYR A 297 20.91 12.68 3.29
C TYR A 297 21.07 11.23 2.84
N ARG A 298 20.64 10.91 1.62
CA ARG A 298 20.77 9.56 1.04
C ARG A 298 22.21 9.18 0.75
N LEU A 299 23.08 10.15 0.42
CA LEU A 299 24.52 9.93 0.27
C LEU A 299 25.22 9.63 1.59
N ALA A 300 24.82 10.35 2.64
CA ALA A 300 25.38 10.19 3.98
C ALA A 300 24.79 8.98 4.74
N PHE A 301 23.82 8.28 4.14
CA PHE A 301 23.15 7.15 4.78
C PHE A 301 24.14 6.01 5.08
N GLY A 302 24.14 5.55 6.32
CA GLY A 302 25.09 4.53 6.79
C GLY A 302 26.49 5.07 7.16
N GLN A 303 26.73 6.38 7.06
CA GLN A 303 28.00 7.01 7.46
C GLN A 303 27.97 7.45 8.93
N PRO A 304 29.11 7.40 9.66
CA PRO A 304 29.20 7.98 10.99
C PRO A 304 28.99 9.50 10.92
N ARG A 305 28.23 10.07 11.88
CA ARG A 305 27.89 11.50 11.96
C ARG A 305 27.20 12.05 10.71
N GLN A 306 26.17 11.32 10.26
CA GLN A 306 25.38 11.62 9.07
C GLN A 306 24.92 13.09 8.98
N GLU A 307 24.49 13.70 10.09
CA GLU A 307 24.02 15.10 10.12
C GLU A 307 25.10 16.10 9.71
N GLU A 308 26.33 15.95 10.22
CA GLU A 308 27.48 16.82 9.90
C GLU A 308 27.87 16.69 8.42
N LEU A 309 27.82 15.47 7.87
CA LEU A 309 28.12 15.20 6.46
C LEU A 309 27.06 15.79 5.52
N VAL A 310 25.78 15.73 5.89
CA VAL A 310 24.68 16.35 5.12
C VAL A 310 24.80 17.87 5.12
N GLU A 311 25.14 18.46 6.25
CA GLU A 311 25.36 19.92 6.37
C GLU A 311 26.56 20.37 5.51
N PHE A 312 27.67 19.62 5.54
CA PHE A 312 28.85 19.87 4.73
C PHE A 312 28.54 19.77 3.23
N LEU A 313 27.96 18.65 2.78
CA LEU A 313 27.63 18.43 1.37
C LEU A 313 26.60 19.45 0.85
N GLY A 314 25.63 19.83 1.68
CA GLY A 314 24.62 20.82 1.33
C GLY A 314 25.14 22.26 1.21
N ARG A 315 26.26 22.58 1.88
CA ARG A 315 26.92 23.91 1.79
C ARG A 315 28.01 23.97 0.72
N ALA A 316 28.71 22.87 0.48
CA ALA A 316 29.91 22.87 -0.36
C ALA A 316 29.64 22.63 -1.86
N LEU A 317 28.45 22.17 -2.24
CA LEU A 317 28.16 21.68 -3.59
C LEU A 317 26.94 22.35 -4.21
N ASP A 318 27.09 22.75 -5.47
CA ASP A 318 25.96 23.21 -6.30
C ASP A 318 25.03 22.05 -6.69
N PRO A 319 23.76 22.32 -7.07
CA PRO A 319 22.76 21.28 -7.31
C PRO A 319 23.20 20.23 -8.34
N GLU A 320 23.85 20.66 -9.41
CA GLU A 320 24.37 19.79 -10.48
C GLU A 320 25.52 18.92 -9.97
N GLN A 321 26.43 19.48 -9.17
CA GLN A 321 27.56 18.75 -8.58
C GLN A 321 27.09 17.71 -7.55
N LEU A 322 26.10 18.08 -6.73
CA LEU A 322 25.49 17.16 -5.78
C LEU A 322 24.78 16.02 -6.51
N GLN A 323 24.10 16.29 -7.64
CA GLN A 323 23.46 15.25 -8.43
C GLN A 323 24.48 14.27 -9.03
N VAL A 324 25.59 14.77 -9.58
CA VAL A 324 26.71 13.93 -10.05
C VAL A 324 27.31 13.10 -8.91
N LEU A 325 27.43 13.67 -7.72
CA LEU A 325 27.93 12.93 -6.54
C LEU A 325 26.93 11.90 -6.05
N VAL A 326 25.61 12.17 -6.07
CA VAL A 326 24.57 11.17 -5.81
C VAL A 326 24.71 10.02 -6.78
N GLU A 327 24.82 10.29 -8.08
CA GLU A 327 24.97 9.22 -9.07
C GLU A 327 26.24 8.37 -8.86
N ARG A 328 27.33 8.97 -8.37
CA ARG A 328 28.62 8.28 -8.18
C ARG A 328 28.80 7.61 -6.82
N LEU A 329 28.27 8.19 -5.75
CA LEU A 329 28.57 7.82 -4.36
C LEU A 329 27.35 7.31 -3.61
N ARG A 330 26.14 7.41 -4.19
CA ARG A 330 24.97 6.76 -3.60
C ARG A 330 25.27 5.28 -3.52
N ILE A 331 25.07 4.72 -2.33
CA ILE A 331 25.02 3.28 -2.18
C ILE A 331 23.81 2.82 -3.00
N ASP A 332 24.10 2.40 -4.22
CA ASP A 332 23.08 1.94 -5.15
C ASP A 332 22.84 0.46 -4.89
N LEU A 333 21.82 0.19 -4.09
CA LEU A 333 21.35 -1.18 -3.82
C LEU A 333 20.37 -1.66 -4.91
N SER A 334 20.15 -0.87 -5.95
CA SER A 334 19.45 -1.35 -7.14
C SER A 334 20.36 -2.30 -7.93
N PRO A 335 19.79 -3.28 -8.64
CA PRO A 335 20.59 -4.27 -9.36
C PRO A 335 21.47 -3.57 -10.40
N PRO A 336 22.67 -4.11 -10.69
CA PRO A 336 23.45 -3.65 -11.82
C PRO A 336 22.60 -3.78 -13.09
N ARG A 337 22.60 -2.72 -13.91
CA ARG A 337 21.90 -2.74 -15.20
C ARG A 337 22.44 -3.92 -16.00
N ALA A 338 21.57 -4.87 -16.34
CA ALA A 338 21.97 -6.01 -17.16
C ALA A 338 22.58 -5.48 -18.46
N GLU A 339 23.87 -5.73 -18.68
CA GLU A 339 24.42 -5.57 -20.02
C GLU A 339 23.65 -6.52 -20.94
N PRO A 340 23.16 -6.06 -22.10
CA PRO A 340 22.55 -6.97 -23.06
C PRO A 340 23.59 -8.03 -23.40
N LEU A 341 23.23 -9.29 -23.15
CA LEU A 341 24.02 -10.47 -23.48
C LEU A 341 24.55 -10.30 -24.90
N ARG A 342 25.85 -10.05 -25.04
CA ARG A 342 26.54 -10.25 -26.32
C ARG A 342 26.44 -11.75 -26.59
N CYS A 343 25.53 -12.14 -27.47
CA CYS A 343 25.57 -13.46 -28.08
C CYS A 343 26.98 -13.64 -28.64
N ALA A 344 27.77 -14.52 -28.01
CA ALA A 344 28.97 -15.03 -28.60
C ALA A 344 28.55 -15.88 -29.80
N ASN A 345 28.48 -15.27 -30.97
CA ASN A 345 28.47 -16.02 -32.22
C ASN A 345 29.83 -16.71 -32.31
N GLY A 346 29.80 -18.02 -32.08
CA GLY A 346 30.87 -18.91 -32.48
C GLY A 346 30.96 -18.98 -34.00
N GLU A 347 32.20 -19.16 -34.46
CA GLU A 347 32.59 -19.83 -35.69
C GLU A 347 32.34 -19.08 -37.01
N GLU A 348 33.25 -18.16 -37.34
CA GLU A 348 33.70 -18.02 -38.72
C GLU A 348 34.64 -19.19 -39.04
N SER A 349 34.07 -20.24 -39.63
CA SER A 349 34.79 -21.24 -40.42
C SER A 349 34.76 -20.82 -41.89
N SER A 350 35.95 -20.61 -42.41
CA SER A 350 36.43 -20.67 -43.80
C SER A 350 35.51 -21.21 -44.93
N ASP A 351 35.72 -20.57 -46.08
CA ASP A 351 35.59 -21.02 -47.48
C ASP A 351 34.20 -20.99 -48.16
N GLU A 352 34.01 -20.08 -49.13
CA GLU A 352 34.31 -20.35 -50.55
C GLU A 352 34.06 -19.11 -51.46
N ARG A 353 35.10 -18.76 -52.24
CA ARG A 353 35.21 -17.93 -53.47
C ARG A 353 35.36 -16.42 -53.40
#